data_AF-A0A178X0Q4-F1
#
_entry.id   AF-A0A178X0Q4-F1
#
_cell.length_a   1.000
_cell.length_b   1.000
_cell.length_c   1.000
_cell.angle_alpha   90.00
_cell.angle_beta   90.00
_cell.angle_gamma   90.00
#
_symmetry.space_group_name_H-M   'P 1'
#
loop_
_entity.id
_entity.type
_entity.pdbx_description
1 polymer ?
#
loop_
_entity_poly.entity_id
_entity_poly.type
_entity_poly.pdbx_seq_one_letter_code
_entity_poly.pdbx_strand_id
1 'polypeptide(L)'
;MYVLGTTFTAAAAVAMSGAVLFGAGLAALLIPLALLMFAGGTTQANGNALALANHGKRAGTAAALLGTSSFAIGPVVAPLVSLGGTTPLSMSLTMTAAYGVATVLLWLAVLPRLRRSA
;
A
#
# COMPACT_ATOMS: atom_id res chain seq x y z
N MET A 1 -8.09 12.02 -5.29
CA MET A 1 -8.62 10.75 -4.70
C MET A 1 -7.51 9.79 -4.27
N TYR A 2 -6.55 9.47 -5.15
CA TYR A 2 -5.44 8.55 -4.81
C TYR A 2 -4.63 8.94 -3.56
N VAL A 3 -4.32 10.24 -3.39
CA VAL A 3 -3.57 10.75 -2.22
C VAL A 3 -4.33 10.55 -0.91
N LEU A 4 -5.63 10.87 -0.90
CA LEU A 4 -6.46 10.67 0.29
C LEU A 4 -6.56 9.19 0.68
N GLY A 5 -6.77 8.30 -0.30
CA GLY A 5 -6.86 6.87 -0.04
C GLY A 5 -5.55 6.27 0.47
N THR A 6 -4.40 6.69 -0.07
CA THR A 6 -3.09 6.20 0.38
C THR A 6 -2.73 6.70 1.77
N THR A 7 -3.02 7.97 2.09
CA THR A 7 -2.87 8.48 3.46
C THR A 7 -3.83 7.80 4.43
N PHE A 8 -5.06 7.51 4.01
CA PHE A 8 -6.05 6.84 4.85
C PHE A 8 -5.67 5.38 5.13
N THR A 9 -5.20 4.63 4.13
CA THR A 9 -4.70 3.26 4.32
C THR A 9 -3.51 3.21 5.26
N ALA A 10 -2.59 4.17 5.17
CA ALA A 10 -1.48 4.28 6.12
C ALA A 10 -1.98 4.56 7.55
N ALA A 11 -2.95 5.46 7.72
CA ALA A 11 -3.54 5.72 9.04
C ALA A 11 -4.25 4.48 9.61
N ALA A 12 -4.99 3.74 8.78
CA ALA A 12 -5.62 2.48 9.18
C ALA A 12 -4.59 1.41 9.57
N ALA A 13 -3.45 1.32 8.87
CA ALA A 13 -2.36 0.41 9.21
C ALA A 13 -1.74 0.74 10.59
N VAL A 14 -1.53 2.03 10.87
CA VAL A 14 -1.04 2.49 12.18
C VAL A 14 -2.05 2.18 13.29
N ALA A 15 -3.34 2.42 13.05
CA ALA A 15 -4.41 2.08 13.98
C ALA A 15 -4.47 0.57 14.27
N MET A 16 -4.31 -0.26 13.24
CA MET A 16 -4.21 -1.72 13.38
C MET A 16 -3.02 -2.12 14.25
N SER A 17 -1.84 -1.53 14.04
CA SER A 17 -0.67 -1.79 14.88
C SER A 17 -0.89 -1.38 16.34
N GLY A 18 -1.56 -0.24 16.58
CA GLY A 18 -1.98 0.16 17.92
C GLY A 18 -2.91 -0.87 18.58
N ALA A 19 -3.94 -1.33 17.86
CA ALA A 19 -4.89 -2.33 18.38
C ALA A 19 -4.19 -3.63 18.81
N VAL A 20 -3.17 -4.07 18.05
CA VAL A 20 -2.38 -5.25 18.39
C VAL A 20 -1.50 -4.99 19.63
N LEU A 21 -0.82 -3.84 19.70
CA LEU A 21 0.07 -3.50 20.82
C LEU A 21 -0.67 -3.36 22.15
N PHE A 22 -1.90 -2.83 22.13
CA PHE A 22 -2.74 -2.69 23.33
C PHE A 22 -3.57 -3.94 23.64
N GLY A 23 -3.46 -5.01 22.84
CA GLY A 23 -4.22 -6.25 23.06
C GLY A 23 -5.73 -6.06 23.00
N ALA A 24 -6.23 -5.12 22.19
CA ALA A 24 -7.62 -4.68 22.16
C ALA A 24 -8.63 -5.73 21.63
N GLY A 25 -8.19 -6.98 21.42
CA GLY A 25 -9.00 -8.09 20.94
C GLY A 25 -9.18 -8.13 19.43
N LEU A 26 -9.83 -9.20 18.96
CA LEU A 26 -9.98 -9.48 17.53
C LEU A 26 -10.83 -8.42 16.80
N ALA A 27 -11.92 -7.96 17.42
CA ALA A 27 -12.80 -6.97 16.81
C ALA A 27 -12.07 -5.65 16.52
N ALA A 28 -11.21 -5.20 17.45
CA ALA A 28 -10.40 -3.99 17.28
C ALA A 28 -9.33 -4.12 16.19
N LEU A 29 -8.89 -5.33 15.85
CA LEU A 29 -7.99 -5.61 14.73
C LEU A 29 -8.75 -5.64 13.39
N LEU A 30 -9.94 -6.25 13.37
CA LEU A 30 -10.71 -6.45 12.14
C LEU A 30 -11.23 -5.14 11.54
N ILE A 31 -11.63 -4.17 12.38
CA ILE A 31 -12.13 -2.88 11.91
C ILE A 31 -11.09 -2.12 11.06
N PRO A 32 -9.87 -1.83 11.55
CA PRO A 32 -8.86 -1.13 10.75
C PRO A 32 -8.38 -1.99 9.57
N LEU A 33 -8.35 -3.32 9.72
CA LEU A 33 -8.03 -4.22 8.61
C LEU A 33 -9.05 -4.11 7.46
N ALA A 34 -10.35 -4.09 7.77
CA ALA A 34 -11.40 -3.92 6.77
C ALA A 34 -11.30 -2.56 6.06
N LEU A 35 -11.05 -1.48 6.81
CA LEU A 35 -10.84 -0.15 6.24
C LEU A 35 -9.61 -0.10 5.33
N LEU A 36 -8.53 -0.76 5.74
CA LEU A 36 -7.31 -0.86 4.96
C LEU A 36 -7.54 -1.63 3.66
N MET A 37 -8.26 -2.75 3.70
CA MET A 37 -8.60 -3.52 2.49
C MET A 37 -9.48 -2.71 1.53
N PHE A 38 -10.49 -2.00 2.05
CA PHE A 38 -11.40 -1.19 1.25
C PHE A 38 -10.69 -0.03 0.55
N ALA A 39 -9.91 0.75 1.29
CA ALA A 39 -9.17 1.87 0.72
C ALA A 39 -7.93 1.41 -0.08
N GLY A 40 -7.32 0.28 0.30
CA GLY A 40 -6.17 -0.32 -0.38
C GLY A 40 -6.53 -0.82 -1.78
N GLY A 41 -7.65 -1.53 -1.91
CA GLY A 41 -8.11 -2.01 -3.21
C GLY A 41 -8.42 -0.86 -4.18
N THR A 42 -9.13 0.17 -3.71
CA THR A 42 -9.47 1.33 -4.54
C THR A 42 -8.24 2.15 -4.92
N THR A 43 -7.28 2.35 -4.00
CA THR A 43 -6.03 3.04 -4.33
C THR A 43 -5.18 2.26 -5.32
N GLN A 44 -5.07 0.93 -5.18
CA GLN A 44 -4.28 0.12 -6.10
C GLN A 44 -4.82 0.18 -7.53
N ALA A 45 -6.14 0.07 -7.73
CA ALA A 45 -6.76 0.21 -9.05
C ALA A 45 -6.51 1.59 -9.66
N ASN A 46 -6.73 2.66 -8.89
CA ASN A 46 -6.48 4.03 -9.34
C ASN A 46 -4.99 4.30 -9.63
N GLY A 47 -4.09 3.73 -8.84
CA GLY A 47 -2.65 3.86 -9.02
C GLY A 47 -2.17 3.22 -10.32
N ASN A 48 -2.65 2.01 -10.62
CA ASN A 48 -2.37 1.35 -11.89
C ASN A 48 -2.90 2.17 -13.08
N ALA A 49 -4.14 2.65 -13.02
CA ALA A 49 -4.70 3.50 -14.06
C ALA A 49 -3.86 4.78 -14.27
N LEU A 50 -3.45 5.45 -13.20
CA LEU A 50 -2.62 6.66 -13.25
C LEU A 50 -1.23 6.38 -13.86
N ALA A 51 -0.62 5.25 -13.53
CA ALA A 51 0.67 4.85 -14.09
C ALA A 51 0.60 4.64 -15.62
N LEU A 52 -0.53 4.12 -16.13
CA LEU A 52 -0.73 3.90 -17.56
C LEU A 52 -1.26 5.13 -18.30
N ALA A 53 -1.79 6.14 -17.62
CA ALA A 53 -2.48 7.28 -18.25
C ALA A 53 -1.64 7.96 -19.35
N ASN A 54 -0.33 8.09 -19.16
CA ASN A 54 0.59 8.70 -20.13
C ASN A 54 1.20 7.73 -21.15
N HIS A 55 0.85 6.45 -21.10
CA HIS A 55 1.48 5.38 -21.89
C HIS A 55 0.56 4.81 -22.99
N GLY A 56 -0.43 5.56 -23.48
CA GLY A 56 -1.48 5.08 -24.40
C GLY A 56 -0.99 4.29 -25.62
N LYS A 57 0.04 4.77 -26.33
CA LYS A 57 0.60 4.09 -27.53
C LYS A 57 1.31 2.76 -27.21
N ARG A 58 1.69 2.54 -25.94
CA ARG A 58 2.43 1.37 -25.44
C ARG A 58 1.78 0.79 -24.17
N ALA A 59 0.46 0.91 -24.05
CA ALA A 59 -0.24 0.55 -22.81
C ALA A 59 -0.08 -0.93 -22.46
N GLY A 60 -0.08 -1.82 -23.45
CA GLY A 60 0.11 -3.26 -23.24
C GLY A 60 1.50 -3.62 -22.70
N THR A 61 2.58 -3.02 -23.22
CA THR A 61 3.93 -3.28 -22.71
C THR A 61 4.17 -2.61 -21.36
N ALA A 62 3.62 -1.41 -21.14
CA ALA A 62 3.64 -0.75 -19.83
C ALA A 62 2.89 -1.58 -18.77
N ALA A 63 1.72 -2.13 -19.10
CA ALA A 63 0.97 -3.05 -18.24
C ALA A 63 1.77 -4.32 -17.94
N ALA A 64 2.41 -4.91 -18.96
CA ALA A 64 3.25 -6.09 -18.79
C ALA A 64 4.43 -5.81 -17.84
N LEU A 65 5.08 -4.66 -17.94
CA LEU A 65 6.16 -4.27 -17.02
C LEU A 65 5.65 -4.04 -15.58
N LEU A 66 4.48 -3.43 -15.40
CA LEU A 66 3.87 -3.26 -14.08
C LEU A 66 3.45 -4.60 -13.43
N GLY A 67 2.92 -5.52 -14.23
CA GLY A 67 2.58 -6.86 -13.76
C GLY A 67 3.82 -7.69 -13.43
N THR A 68 4.81 -7.72 -14.34
CA THR A 68 6.06 -8.48 -14.13
C THR A 68 6.87 -7.96 -12.95
N SER A 69 6.91 -6.66 -12.70
CA SER A 69 7.57 -6.12 -11.50
C SER A 69 6.88 -6.55 -10.21
N SER A 70 5.54 -6.55 -10.19
CA SER A 70 4.76 -7.06 -9.04
C SER A 70 4.99 -8.56 -8.81
N PHE A 71 5.01 -9.34 -9.89
CA PHE A 71 5.33 -10.78 -9.85
C PHE A 71 6.78 -11.07 -9.45
N ALA A 72 7.74 -10.19 -9.78
CA ALA A 72 9.12 -10.35 -9.39
C ALA A 72 9.34 -10.02 -7.90
N ILE A 73 8.70 -8.95 -7.40
CA ILE A 73 8.87 -8.49 -6.03
C ILE A 73 8.09 -9.36 -5.03
N GLY A 74 6.89 -9.82 -5.39
CA GLY A 74 6.02 -10.60 -4.50
C GLY A 74 6.70 -11.80 -3.83
N PRO A 75 7.32 -12.72 -4.60
CA PRO A 75 8.03 -13.88 -4.07
C PRO A 75 9.24 -13.53 -3.19
N VAL A 76 9.86 -12.35 -3.37
CA VAL A 76 10.97 -11.87 -2.53
C VAL A 76 10.45 -11.32 -1.21
N VAL A 77 9.31 -10.63 -1.23
CA VAL A 77 8.68 -10.05 -0.03
C VAL A 77 8.06 -11.12 0.86
N ALA A 78 7.49 -12.19 0.30
CA ALA A 78 6.86 -13.28 1.05
C ALA A 78 7.76 -13.90 2.16
N PRO A 79 9.00 -14.35 1.87
CA PRO A 79 9.89 -14.85 2.92
C PRO A 79 10.33 -13.73 3.87
N LEU A 80 10.62 -12.52 3.36
CA LEU A 80 11.04 -11.38 4.21
C LEU A 80 10.02 -11.05 5.31
N VAL A 81 8.73 -11.04 4.97
CA VAL A 81 7.63 -10.79 5.92
C VAL A 81 7.43 -11.98 6.88
N SER A 82 7.83 -13.18 6.45
CA SER A 82 7.65 -14.43 7.21
C SER A 82 8.81 -14.76 8.16
N LEU A 83 9.97 -14.09 8.04
CA LEU A 83 11.16 -14.31 8.89
C LEU A 83 10.90 -14.07 10.39
N GLY A 84 9.87 -13.32 10.75
CA GLY A 84 9.42 -13.07 12.13
C GLY A 84 8.22 -13.91 12.58
N GLY A 85 7.84 -14.94 11.81
CA GLY A 85 6.63 -15.75 12.05
C GLY A 85 5.31 -15.04 11.69
N THR A 86 4.22 -15.80 11.69
CA THR A 86 2.87 -15.34 11.29
C THR A 86 2.07 -14.88 12.51
N THR A 87 2.51 -13.79 13.14
CA THR A 87 1.79 -13.18 14.28
C THR A 87 0.99 -11.94 13.84
N PRO A 88 -0.06 -11.55 14.60
CA PRO A 88 -0.76 -10.29 14.36
C PRO A 88 0.18 -9.07 14.37
N LEU A 89 1.24 -9.11 15.21
CA LEU A 89 2.27 -8.06 15.26
C LEU A 89 3.09 -8.01 13.98
N SER A 90 3.60 -9.16 13.50
CA SER A 90 4.38 -9.23 12.25
C SER A 90 3.56 -8.71 11.07
N MET A 91 2.27 -9.08 11.00
CA MET A 91 1.36 -8.60 9.97
C MET A 91 1.13 -7.08 10.06
N SER A 92 0.76 -6.56 11.24
CA SER A 92 0.44 -5.14 11.39
C SER A 92 1.65 -4.24 11.12
N LEU A 93 2.83 -4.64 11.61
CA LEU A 93 4.08 -3.91 11.40
C LEU A 93 4.49 -3.87 9.94
N THR A 94 4.43 -5.00 9.24
CA THR A 94 4.84 -5.08 7.83
C THR A 94 3.90 -4.28 6.93
N MET A 95 2.59 -4.31 7.19
CA MET A 95 1.62 -3.45 6.50
C MET A 95 1.87 -1.98 6.82
N THR A 96 2.13 -1.62 8.08
CA THR A 96 2.41 -0.24 8.49
C THR A 96 3.67 0.30 7.81
N ALA A 97 4.74 -0.50 7.76
CA ALA A 97 5.97 -0.14 7.07
C ALA A 97 5.73 0.04 5.56
N ALA A 98 5.05 -0.90 4.91
CA ALA A 98 4.79 -0.84 3.47
C ALA A 98 3.94 0.37 3.06
N TYR A 99 2.79 0.59 3.72
CA TYR A 99 1.92 1.74 3.44
C TYR A 99 2.53 3.06 3.91
N GLY A 100 3.35 3.04 4.97
CA GLY A 100 4.13 4.18 5.41
C GLY A 100 5.13 4.63 4.36
N VAL A 101 5.96 3.71 3.85
CA VAL A 101 6.92 3.99 2.77
C VAL A 101 6.20 4.47 1.51
N ALA A 102 5.09 3.84 1.12
CA ALA A 102 4.29 4.28 -0.03
C ALA A 102 3.77 5.71 0.15
N THR A 103 3.28 6.07 1.33
CA THR A 103 2.78 7.41 1.64
C THR A 103 3.89 8.45 1.65
N VAL A 104 5.05 8.12 2.21
CA VAL A 104 6.24 9.00 2.20
C VAL A 104 6.71 9.25 0.78
N LEU A 105 6.81 8.20 -0.06
CA LEU A 105 7.19 8.34 -1.47
C LEU A 105 6.17 9.18 -2.24
N LEU A 106 4.88 9.00 -1.98
CA LEU A 106 3.85 9.81 -2.60
C LEU A 106 4.01 11.30 -2.27
N TRP A 107 4.20 11.62 -0.99
CA TRP A 107 4.32 13.00 -0.54
C TRP A 107 5.63 13.68 -0.94
N LEU A 108 6.75 12.95 -0.88
CA LEU A 108 8.08 13.52 -1.14
C LEU A 108 8.50 13.46 -2.61
N ALA A 109 8.08 12.45 -3.37
CA ALA A 109 8.52 12.27 -4.74
C ALA A 109 7.44 12.62 -5.77
N VAL A 110 6.19 12.18 -5.54
CA VAL A 110 5.13 12.28 -6.57
C VAL A 110 4.42 13.63 -6.51
N LEU A 111 3.97 14.06 -5.33
CA LEU A 111 3.25 15.33 -5.14
C LEU A 111 4.04 16.57 -5.60
N PRO A 112 5.34 16.70 -5.31
CA PRO A 112 6.12 17.86 -5.72
C PRO A 112 6.34 17.90 -7.23
N ARG A 113 6.47 16.73 -7.88
CA ARG A 113 6.61 16.62 -9.33
C ARG A 113 5.33 16.98 -10.07
N LEU A 114 4.17 16.57 -9.54
CA LEU A 114 2.86 16.98 -10.06
C LEU A 114 2.66 18.49 -9.96
N ARG A 115 3.00 19.09 -8.80
CA ARG A 115 2.87 20.54 -8.57
C ARG A 115 3.80 21.39 -9.44
N ARG A 116 4.94 20.86 -9.87
CA ARG A 116 5.87 21.56 -10.79
C ARG A 116 5.45 21.49 -12.26
N SER A 117 4.50 20.62 -12.58
CA SER A 117 4.05 20.39 -13.97
C SER A 117 2.71 21.08 -14.29
N ALA A 118 2.14 21.78 -13.31
CA ALA A 118 0.91 22.58 -13.41
C ALA A 118 1.26 24.06 -13.30
#